data_AF-A0A2L0A7S5-F1
#
_entry.id   AF-A0A2L0A7S5-F1
#
_cell.length_a   1.000
_cell.length_b   1.000
_cell.length_c   1.000
_cell.angle_alpha   90.00
_cell.angle_beta   90.00
_cell.angle_gamma   90.00
#
_symmetry.space_group_name_H-M   'P 1'
#
loop_
_entity.id
_entity.type
_entity.pdbx_description
1 polymer ?
#
loop_
_entity_poly.entity_id
_entity_poly.type
_entity_poly.pdbx_seq_one_letter_code
_entity_poly.pdbx_strand_id
1 'polypeptide(L)'
;MSGAGQVAIVTGGSGGIGRETVLRLVASGFNVVASYSSSETDARTLLAESETLPGRVVIMKADVSVAGDVEALFNKAEENFGGVDVLVTAAGIFKPTTFAEADEAHFDREMAVNLRGTFFCLVQAARRLRDGGRIVAISTTTLALKPPGYGIYNAAKAAIEAMIAILAKEVGGRSITANCVAPGPVETDFFLKGKSKEEIAARAAGAPSGRLGQPDDIADAIELLVSGKAQWINGQSVRANGGMA
;
A
#
# COMPACT_ATOMS: atom_id res chain seq x y z
N MET A 1 -14.73 -18.82 -0.77
CA MET A 1 -13.47 -18.06 -0.66
C MET A 1 -13.45 -17.04 -1.78
N SER A 2 -13.29 -15.75 -1.47
CA SER A 2 -13.61 -14.66 -2.41
C SER A 2 -12.49 -14.28 -3.39
N GLY A 3 -11.29 -14.86 -3.27
CA GLY A 3 -10.11 -14.46 -4.06
C GLY A 3 -9.49 -15.53 -4.96
N ALA A 4 -10.02 -16.75 -4.97
CA ALA A 4 -9.40 -17.88 -5.65
C ALA A 4 -9.22 -17.59 -7.15
N GLY A 5 -7.97 -17.54 -7.61
CA GLY A 5 -7.60 -17.29 -8.99
C GLY A 5 -7.59 -15.82 -9.42
N GLN A 6 -8.05 -14.89 -8.57
CA GLN A 6 -7.93 -13.46 -8.85
C GLN A 6 -6.48 -13.00 -8.79
N VAL A 7 -6.17 -11.91 -9.49
CA VAL A 7 -4.81 -11.42 -9.67
C VAL A 7 -4.65 -10.07 -8.97
N ALA A 8 -3.67 -9.98 -8.07
CA ALA A 8 -3.31 -8.75 -7.39
C ALA A 8 -1.92 -8.26 -7.79
N ILE A 9 -1.75 -6.95 -7.85
CA ILE A 9 -0.45 -6.28 -7.85
C ILE A 9 -0.28 -5.60 -6.51
N VAL A 10 0.83 -5.86 -5.82
CA VAL A 10 1.19 -5.19 -4.56
C VAL A 10 2.52 -4.48 -4.74
N THR A 11 2.51 -3.14 -4.74
CA THR A 11 3.76 -2.37 -4.79
C THR A 11 4.39 -2.27 -3.41
N GLY A 12 5.73 -2.31 -3.34
CA GLY A 12 6.42 -2.37 -2.05
C GLY A 12 6.15 -3.69 -1.32
N GLY A 13 5.84 -4.74 -2.07
CA GLY A 13 5.40 -6.04 -1.58
C GLY A 13 6.46 -6.83 -0.83
N SER A 14 7.73 -6.42 -0.79
CA SER A 14 8.78 -7.13 -0.05
C SER A 14 8.99 -6.65 1.39
N GLY A 15 8.37 -5.55 1.82
CA GLY A 15 8.62 -4.97 3.15
C GLY A 15 7.34 -4.63 3.92
N GLY A 16 7.43 -4.72 5.26
CA GLY A 16 6.40 -4.27 6.21
C GLY A 16 4.97 -4.67 5.82
N ILE A 17 4.07 -3.68 5.74
CA ILE A 17 2.66 -3.87 5.39
C ILE A 17 2.49 -4.52 4.01
N GLY A 18 3.32 -4.15 3.03
CA GLY A 18 3.23 -4.71 1.68
C GLY A 18 3.52 -6.21 1.66
N ARG A 19 4.57 -6.65 2.37
CA ARG A 19 4.92 -8.07 2.55
C ARG A 19 3.78 -8.86 3.15
N GLU A 20 3.24 -8.37 4.25
CA GLU A 20 2.14 -9.07 4.93
C GLU A 20 0.86 -9.09 4.09
N THR A 21 0.61 -8.02 3.33
CA THR A 21 -0.49 -8.00 2.36
C THR A 21 -0.32 -9.08 1.29
N VAL A 22 0.90 -9.27 0.76
CA VAL A 22 1.16 -10.35 -0.21
C VAL A 22 0.86 -11.72 0.42
N LEU A 23 1.43 -12.02 1.58
CA LEU A 23 1.20 -13.30 2.26
C LEU A 23 -0.28 -13.53 2.54
N ARG A 24 -0.99 -12.52 3.02
CA ARG A 24 -2.43 -12.60 3.29
C ARG A 24 -3.25 -12.89 2.04
N LEU A 25 -3.01 -12.17 0.94
CA LEU A 25 -3.74 -12.38 -0.30
C LEU A 25 -3.44 -13.76 -0.91
N VAL A 26 -2.19 -14.21 -0.89
CA VAL A 26 -1.80 -15.52 -1.40
C VAL A 26 -2.42 -16.63 -0.56
N ALA A 27 -2.46 -16.48 0.77
CA ALA A 27 -3.16 -17.39 1.68
C ALA A 27 -4.67 -17.49 1.36
N SER A 28 -5.27 -16.40 0.87
CA SER A 28 -6.66 -16.34 0.41
C SER A 28 -6.87 -16.77 -1.06
N GLY A 29 -5.83 -17.28 -1.71
CA GLY A 29 -5.88 -17.90 -3.04
C GLY A 29 -5.66 -16.94 -4.21
N PHE A 30 -5.21 -15.71 -3.97
CA PHE A 30 -4.84 -14.77 -5.03
C PHE A 30 -3.51 -15.16 -5.69
N ASN A 31 -3.41 -14.92 -6.99
CA ASN A 31 -2.12 -14.80 -7.65
C ASN A 31 -1.61 -13.37 -7.47
N VAL A 32 -0.36 -13.17 -7.07
CA VAL A 32 0.17 -11.86 -6.71
C VAL A 32 1.45 -11.55 -7.47
N VAL A 33 1.49 -10.39 -8.12
CA VAL A 33 2.74 -9.77 -8.56
C VAL A 33 3.19 -8.79 -7.47
N ALA A 34 4.27 -9.12 -6.78
CA ALA A 34 4.81 -8.33 -5.69
C ALA A 34 6.04 -7.54 -6.16
N SER A 35 5.98 -6.21 -6.09
CA SER A 35 7.10 -5.37 -6.47
C SER A 35 8.06 -5.09 -5.32
N TYR A 36 9.35 -4.97 -5.61
CA TYR A 36 10.35 -4.46 -4.67
C TYR A 36 11.28 -3.48 -5.39
N SER A 37 11.92 -2.57 -4.65
CA SER A 37 12.84 -1.58 -5.22
C SER A 37 14.29 -1.79 -4.77
N SER A 38 14.51 -2.10 -3.48
CA SER A 38 15.85 -2.09 -2.88
C SER A 38 16.38 -3.46 -2.41
N SER A 39 15.52 -4.35 -1.89
CA SER A 39 15.96 -5.62 -1.28
C SER A 39 15.43 -6.82 -2.05
N GLU A 40 16.28 -7.38 -2.91
CA GLU A 40 15.97 -8.65 -3.60
C GLU A 40 15.94 -9.82 -2.61
N THR A 41 16.78 -9.78 -1.56
CA THR A 41 16.80 -10.79 -0.51
C THR A 41 15.45 -10.93 0.17
N ASP A 42 14.84 -9.82 0.62
CA ASP A 42 13.53 -9.87 1.30
C ASP A 42 12.43 -10.34 0.33
N ALA A 43 12.52 -9.96 -0.94
CA ALA A 43 11.60 -10.43 -1.97
C ALA A 43 11.72 -11.95 -2.21
N ARG A 44 12.93 -12.50 -2.20
CA ARG A 44 13.16 -13.95 -2.32
C ARG A 44 12.70 -14.72 -1.08
N THR A 45 12.89 -14.16 0.11
CA THR A 45 12.34 -14.73 1.36
C THR A 45 10.83 -14.79 1.32
N LEU A 46 10.16 -13.69 0.92
CA LEU A 46 8.71 -13.67 0.70
C LEU A 46 8.27 -14.74 -0.30
N LEU A 47 8.98 -14.90 -1.41
CA LEU A 47 8.66 -15.91 -2.42
C LEU A 47 8.71 -17.32 -1.81
N ALA A 48 9.77 -17.66 -1.08
CA ALA A 48 9.94 -18.96 -0.44
C ALA A 48 8.84 -19.25 0.60
N GLU A 49 8.49 -18.27 1.43
CA GLU A 49 7.41 -18.44 2.41
C GLU A 49 6.04 -18.65 1.75
N SER A 50 5.83 -18.05 0.58
CA SER A 50 4.56 -18.15 -0.15
C SER A 50 4.37 -19.48 -0.89
N GLU A 51 5.40 -20.32 -1.04
CA GLU A 51 5.35 -21.54 -1.86
C GLU A 51 4.32 -22.56 -1.38
N THR A 52 4.01 -22.57 -0.08
CA THR A 52 3.05 -23.51 0.52
C THR A 52 1.61 -22.98 0.56
N LEU A 53 1.41 -21.73 0.16
CA LEU A 53 0.10 -21.07 0.16
C LEU A 53 -0.68 -21.41 -1.12
N PRO A 54 -2.03 -21.32 -1.11
CA PRO A 54 -2.86 -21.72 -2.25
C PRO A 54 -2.74 -20.81 -3.48
N GLY A 55 -2.31 -19.57 -3.29
CA GLY A 55 -2.02 -18.63 -4.37
C GLY A 55 -0.63 -18.83 -4.99
N ARG A 56 -0.26 -17.93 -5.90
CA ARG A 56 1.10 -17.91 -6.50
C ARG A 56 1.69 -16.51 -6.41
N VAL A 57 2.99 -16.41 -6.17
CA VAL A 57 3.70 -15.12 -6.15
C VAL A 57 4.70 -15.03 -7.29
N VAL A 58 4.71 -13.89 -7.97
CA VAL A 58 5.78 -13.47 -8.87
C VAL A 58 6.38 -12.20 -8.29
N ILE A 59 7.69 -12.22 -8.02
CA ILE A 59 8.41 -11.02 -7.59
C ILE A 59 8.98 -10.27 -8.79
N MET A 60 8.96 -8.95 -8.74
CA MET A 60 9.53 -8.09 -9.78
C MET A 60 10.21 -6.86 -9.16
N LYS A 61 11.43 -6.56 -9.63
CA LYS A 61 12.06 -5.30 -9.28
C LYS A 61 11.38 -4.17 -10.06
N ALA A 62 10.91 -3.14 -9.37
CA ALA A 62 10.27 -1.97 -9.97
C ALA A 62 10.42 -0.76 -9.04
N ASP A 63 10.94 0.35 -9.56
CA ASP A 63 10.84 1.65 -8.92
C ASP A 63 9.53 2.33 -9.33
N VAL A 64 8.56 2.41 -8.42
CA VAL A 64 7.25 3.02 -8.70
C VAL A 64 7.36 4.49 -9.13
N SER A 65 8.46 5.19 -8.80
CA SER A 65 8.67 6.55 -9.28
C SER A 65 8.94 6.63 -10.79
N VAL A 66 9.24 5.49 -11.44
CA VAL A 66 9.43 5.35 -12.89
C VAL A 66 8.15 4.78 -13.52
N ALA A 67 7.51 5.54 -14.42
CA ALA A 67 6.22 5.15 -14.98
C ALA A 67 6.29 3.85 -15.81
N GLY A 68 7.41 3.62 -16.49
CA GLY A 68 7.65 2.39 -17.26
C GLY A 68 7.74 1.14 -16.39
N ASP A 69 8.33 1.25 -15.20
CA ASP A 69 8.39 0.13 -14.23
C ASP A 69 6.99 -0.22 -13.73
N VAL A 70 6.14 0.79 -13.47
CA VAL A 70 4.74 0.57 -13.11
C VAL A 70 3.96 -0.11 -14.23
N GLU A 71 4.12 0.32 -15.47
CA GLU A 71 3.51 -0.35 -16.63
C GLU A 71 3.97 -1.81 -16.76
N ALA A 72 5.26 -2.05 -16.56
CA ALA A 72 5.84 -3.38 -16.63
C ALA A 72 5.30 -4.32 -15.53
N LEU A 73 4.92 -3.82 -14.35
CA LEU A 73 4.23 -4.63 -13.33
C LEU A 73 2.88 -5.15 -13.83
N PHE A 74 2.10 -4.31 -14.52
CA PHE A 74 0.81 -4.73 -15.09
C PHE A 74 1.01 -5.70 -16.26
N ASN A 75 2.00 -5.46 -17.13
CA ASN A 75 2.38 -6.40 -18.18
C ASN A 75 2.74 -7.76 -17.59
N LYS A 76 3.53 -7.78 -16.51
CA LYS A 76 3.93 -9.01 -15.83
C LYS A 76 2.71 -9.79 -15.29
N ALA A 77 1.75 -9.09 -14.69
CA ALA A 77 0.52 -9.72 -14.19
C ALA A 77 -0.32 -10.30 -15.33
N GLU A 78 -0.45 -9.59 -16.45
CA GLU A 78 -1.15 -10.05 -17.64
C GLU A 78 -0.46 -11.26 -18.29
N GLU A 79 0.86 -11.23 -18.41
CA GLU A 79 1.65 -12.34 -18.96
C GLU A 79 1.54 -13.62 -18.11
N ASN A 80 1.57 -13.49 -16.79
CA ASN A 80 1.62 -14.65 -15.88
C ASN A 80 0.22 -15.18 -15.52
N PHE A 81 -0.78 -14.30 -15.46
CA PHE A 81 -2.10 -14.61 -14.91
C PHE A 81 -3.28 -14.11 -15.76
N GLY A 82 -3.02 -13.51 -16.93
CA GLY A 82 -4.02 -13.14 -17.93
C GLY A 82 -4.81 -11.86 -17.62
N GLY A 83 -4.44 -11.09 -16.60
CA GLY A 83 -5.10 -9.82 -16.25
C GLY A 83 -4.90 -9.42 -14.80
N VAL A 84 -5.59 -8.36 -14.37
CA VAL A 84 -5.44 -7.79 -13.03
C VAL A 84 -6.83 -7.49 -12.44
N ASP A 85 -7.06 -7.91 -11.21
CA ASP A 85 -8.31 -7.70 -10.47
C ASP A 85 -8.10 -6.71 -9.31
N VAL A 86 -6.92 -6.72 -8.70
CA VAL A 86 -6.61 -5.95 -7.49
C VAL A 86 -5.31 -5.15 -7.66
N LEU A 87 -5.31 -3.89 -7.24
CA LEU A 87 -4.10 -3.09 -7.04
C LEU A 87 -4.02 -2.67 -5.57
N VAL A 88 -2.88 -2.94 -4.93
CA VAL A 88 -2.51 -2.37 -3.62
C VAL A 88 -1.22 -1.54 -3.75
N THR A 89 -1.28 -0.24 -3.44
CA THR A 89 -0.10 0.63 -3.48
C THR A 89 0.49 0.82 -2.08
N ALA A 90 1.42 -0.05 -1.68
CA ALA A 90 2.08 0.01 -0.36
C ALA A 90 3.51 0.55 -0.41
N ALA A 91 4.09 0.73 -1.60
CA ALA A 91 5.39 1.40 -1.76
C ALA A 91 5.33 2.85 -1.21
N GLY A 92 6.33 3.21 -0.42
CA GLY A 92 6.46 4.56 0.11
C GLY A 92 7.79 4.76 0.84
N ILE A 93 8.16 6.03 0.99
CA ILE A 93 9.31 6.45 1.80
C ILE A 93 8.86 7.54 2.76
N PHE A 94 9.60 7.70 3.85
CA PHE A 94 9.36 8.78 4.80
C PHE A 94 10.68 9.14 5.47
N LYS A 95 10.95 10.44 5.54
CA LYS A 95 11.97 11.02 6.40
C LYS A 95 11.34 12.22 7.13
N PRO A 96 11.25 12.21 8.48
CA PRO A 96 10.81 13.38 9.22
C PRO A 96 11.70 14.58 8.86
N THR A 97 11.11 15.68 8.41
CA THR A 97 11.84 16.90 8.04
C THR A 97 10.96 18.13 8.27
N THR A 98 11.46 19.08 9.07
CA THR A 98 10.75 20.34 9.30
C THR A 98 10.84 21.24 8.07
N PHE A 99 9.94 22.22 7.94
CA PHE A 99 9.99 23.16 6.80
C PHE A 99 11.29 23.97 6.73
N ALA A 100 11.93 24.23 7.88
CA ALA A 100 13.20 24.96 7.92
C ALA A 100 14.40 24.12 7.44
N GLU A 101 14.29 22.79 7.51
CA GLU A 101 15.35 21.84 7.13
C GLU A 101 15.10 21.18 5.77
N ALA A 102 13.92 21.43 5.18
CA ALA A 102 13.54 20.84 3.91
C ALA A 102 14.40 21.38 2.76
N ASP A 103 14.86 20.48 1.91
CA ASP A 103 15.54 20.79 0.66
C ASP A 103 14.76 20.22 -0.55
N GLU A 104 15.11 20.73 -1.73
CA GLU A 104 14.46 20.36 -3.00
C GLU A 104 14.62 18.87 -3.31
N ALA A 105 15.82 18.32 -3.10
CA ALA A 105 16.10 16.91 -3.40
C ALA A 105 15.26 15.95 -2.54
N HIS A 106 15.08 16.27 -1.25
CA HIS A 106 14.23 15.51 -0.35
C HIS A 106 12.76 15.62 -0.75
N PHE A 107 12.28 16.83 -1.06
CA PHE A 107 10.92 17.07 -1.53
C PHE A 107 10.63 16.25 -2.79
N ASP A 108 11.46 16.39 -3.82
CA ASP A 108 11.30 15.70 -5.09
C ASP A 108 11.32 14.19 -4.91
N ARG A 109 12.20 13.67 -4.05
CA ARG A 109 12.28 12.24 -3.81
C ARG A 109 11.02 11.69 -3.13
N GLU A 110 10.50 12.35 -2.10
CA GLU A 110 9.24 11.96 -1.45
C GLU A 110 8.06 12.06 -2.42
N MET A 111 7.95 13.15 -3.17
CA MET A 111 6.87 13.33 -4.14
C MET A 111 6.95 12.33 -5.29
N ALA A 112 8.14 12.01 -5.78
CA ALA A 112 8.36 11.04 -6.85
C ALA A 112 7.90 9.63 -6.46
N VAL A 113 8.19 9.18 -5.24
CA VAL A 113 7.78 7.84 -4.77
C VAL A 113 6.34 7.85 -4.28
N ASN A 114 6.02 8.69 -3.31
CA ASN A 114 4.77 8.61 -2.56
C ASN A 114 3.57 9.12 -3.38
N LEU A 115 3.74 10.18 -4.18
CA LEU A 115 2.64 10.74 -4.96
C LEU A 115 2.69 10.27 -6.41
N ARG A 116 3.76 10.61 -7.14
CA ARG A 116 3.87 10.34 -8.58
C ARG A 116 3.80 8.84 -8.85
N GLY A 117 4.48 8.02 -8.05
CA GLY A 117 4.43 6.58 -8.20
C GLY A 117 3.03 5.99 -7.99
N THR A 118 2.36 6.37 -6.89
CA THR A 118 0.95 5.97 -6.67
C THR A 118 0.06 6.46 -7.82
N PHE A 119 0.20 7.70 -8.28
CA PHE A 119 -0.57 8.24 -9.40
C PHE A 119 -0.45 7.35 -10.66
N PHE A 120 0.76 6.95 -11.07
CA PHE A 120 0.91 6.07 -12.23
C PHE A 120 0.30 4.68 -12.01
N CYS A 121 0.36 4.14 -10.80
CA CYS A 121 -0.34 2.90 -10.48
C CYS A 121 -1.86 3.06 -10.63
N LEU A 122 -2.43 4.17 -10.14
CA LEU A 122 -3.86 4.47 -10.26
C LEU A 122 -4.28 4.62 -11.74
N VAL A 123 -3.47 5.29 -12.57
CA VAL A 123 -3.72 5.43 -14.00
C VAL A 123 -3.76 4.06 -14.69
N GLN A 124 -2.80 3.18 -14.41
CA GLN A 124 -2.79 1.83 -14.98
C GLN A 124 -3.99 1.01 -14.49
N ALA A 125 -4.33 1.11 -13.20
CA ALA A 125 -5.48 0.40 -12.65
C ALA A 125 -6.81 0.84 -13.27
N ALA A 126 -7.02 2.15 -13.43
CA ALA A 126 -8.23 2.70 -14.07
C ALA A 126 -8.43 2.15 -15.50
N ARG A 127 -7.32 1.95 -16.22
CA ARG A 127 -7.31 1.45 -17.60
C ARG A 127 -7.41 -0.07 -17.72
N ARG A 128 -6.77 -0.81 -16.81
CA ARG A 128 -6.43 -2.23 -17.03
C ARG A 128 -7.04 -3.20 -16.03
N LEU A 129 -7.49 -2.74 -14.85
CA LEU A 129 -8.21 -3.65 -13.95
C LEU A 129 -9.43 -4.20 -14.67
N ARG A 130 -9.74 -5.48 -14.45
CA ARG A 130 -10.98 -6.10 -14.89
C ARG A 130 -12.17 -5.47 -14.16
N ASP A 131 -13.35 -5.56 -14.78
CA ASP A 131 -14.58 -5.12 -14.16
C ASP A 131 -14.82 -5.89 -12.85
N GLY A 132 -15.35 -5.21 -11.83
CA GLY A 132 -15.42 -5.78 -10.49
C GLY A 132 -14.10 -5.73 -9.71
N GLY A 133 -13.07 -5.03 -10.20
CA GLY A 133 -11.77 -4.90 -9.57
C GLY A 133 -11.73 -4.03 -8.30
N ARG A 134 -10.58 -4.01 -7.61
CA ARG A 134 -10.38 -3.32 -6.32
C ARG A 134 -9.07 -2.56 -6.29
N ILE A 135 -9.11 -1.32 -5.86
CA ILE A 135 -7.95 -0.46 -5.68
C ILE A 135 -7.85 -0.07 -4.21
N VAL A 136 -6.70 -0.33 -3.60
CA VAL A 136 -6.39 0.09 -2.23
C VAL A 136 -5.05 0.84 -2.21
N ALA A 137 -5.07 2.10 -1.82
CA ALA A 137 -3.85 2.89 -1.65
C ALA A 137 -3.52 3.10 -0.16
N ILE A 138 -2.24 3.00 0.21
CA ILE A 138 -1.80 3.30 1.58
C ILE A 138 -1.69 4.83 1.74
N SER A 139 -2.57 5.37 2.57
CA SER A 139 -2.51 6.72 3.15
C SER A 139 -1.85 6.66 4.54
N THR A 140 -2.21 7.55 5.46
CA THR A 140 -1.64 7.65 6.81
C THR A 140 -2.61 8.34 7.77
N THR A 141 -2.66 7.85 9.02
CA THR A 141 -3.38 8.55 10.10
C THR A 141 -2.75 9.91 10.44
N THR A 142 -1.49 10.16 10.07
CA THR A 142 -0.82 11.44 10.35
C THR A 142 -1.45 12.65 9.66
N LEU A 143 -2.32 12.45 8.67
CA LEU A 143 -3.15 13.53 8.11
C LEU A 143 -4.10 14.15 9.14
N ALA A 144 -4.61 13.33 10.07
CA ALA A 144 -5.46 13.80 11.16
C ALA A 144 -4.63 14.44 12.28
N LEU A 145 -3.50 13.82 12.64
CA LEU A 145 -2.67 14.23 13.76
C LEU A 145 -1.77 15.44 13.48
N LYS A 146 -1.39 15.65 12.21
CA LYS A 146 -0.55 16.77 11.74
C LYS A 146 0.72 17.01 12.60
N PRO A 147 1.52 15.98 12.91
CA PRO A 147 2.73 16.17 13.71
C PRO A 147 3.78 17.01 12.96
N PRO A 148 4.61 17.80 13.67
CA PRO A 148 5.76 18.46 13.08
C PRO A 148 6.68 17.46 12.35
N GLY A 149 7.28 17.90 11.23
CA GLY A 149 8.18 17.07 10.42
C GLY A 149 7.49 16.20 9.36
N TYR A 150 6.16 16.23 9.27
CA TYR A 150 5.38 15.40 8.33
C TYR A 150 4.82 16.18 7.13
N GLY A 151 5.22 17.43 6.92
CA GLY A 151 4.60 18.32 5.92
C GLY A 151 4.59 17.74 4.50
N ILE A 152 5.76 17.33 4.00
CA ILE A 152 5.92 16.79 2.64
C ILE A 152 5.19 15.45 2.49
N TYR A 153 5.41 14.53 3.42
CA TYR A 153 4.76 13.22 3.45
C TYR A 153 3.23 13.33 3.50
N ASN A 154 2.70 14.16 4.40
CA ASN A 154 1.26 14.40 4.51
C ASN A 154 0.70 15.09 3.27
N ALA A 155 1.44 16.01 2.62
CA ALA A 155 0.99 16.61 1.36
C ALA A 155 0.81 15.54 0.28
N ALA A 156 1.78 14.63 0.13
CA ALA A 156 1.68 13.51 -0.80
C ALA A 156 0.50 12.59 -0.47
N LYS A 157 0.35 12.17 0.80
CA LYS A 157 -0.73 11.26 1.21
C LYS A 157 -2.12 11.90 1.14
N ALA A 158 -2.26 13.20 1.42
CA ALA A 158 -3.53 13.93 1.25
C ALA A 158 -3.95 13.98 -0.23
N ALA A 159 -2.99 14.21 -1.14
CA ALA A 159 -3.26 14.17 -2.57
C ALA A 159 -3.73 12.77 -3.02
N ILE A 160 -3.19 11.69 -2.44
CA ILE A 160 -3.66 10.32 -2.71
C ILE A 160 -5.13 10.15 -2.29
N GLU A 161 -5.52 10.59 -1.10
CA GLU A 161 -6.93 10.49 -0.65
C GLU A 161 -7.88 11.26 -1.58
N ALA A 162 -7.47 12.45 -2.03
CA ALA A 162 -8.23 13.25 -2.99
C ALA A 162 -8.36 12.53 -4.34
N MET A 163 -7.27 11.97 -4.88
CA MET A 163 -7.28 11.21 -6.13
C MET A 163 -8.17 9.96 -6.03
N ILE A 164 -8.11 9.22 -4.93
CA ILE A 164 -8.94 8.03 -4.72
C ILE A 164 -10.43 8.38 -4.68
N ALA A 165 -10.81 9.46 -4.00
CA ALA A 165 -12.20 9.91 -3.94
C ALA A 165 -12.78 10.29 -5.33
N ILE A 166 -11.93 10.80 -6.23
CA ILE A 166 -12.29 11.10 -7.63
C ILE A 166 -12.32 9.81 -8.44
N LEU A 167 -11.25 9.02 -8.39
CA LEU A 167 -11.11 7.78 -9.14
C LEU A 167 -12.27 6.82 -8.89
N ALA A 168 -12.70 6.68 -7.62
CA ALA A 168 -13.85 5.87 -7.23
C ALA A 168 -15.14 6.19 -8.02
N LYS A 169 -15.34 7.45 -8.40
CA LYS A 169 -16.49 7.90 -9.21
C LYS A 169 -16.27 7.59 -10.69
N GLU A 170 -15.06 7.78 -11.18
CA GLU A 170 -14.68 7.54 -12.58
C GLU A 170 -14.78 6.06 -12.96
N VAL A 171 -14.36 5.15 -12.07
CA VAL A 171 -14.33 3.70 -12.35
C VAL A 171 -15.56 2.95 -11.84
N GLY A 172 -16.44 3.62 -11.08
CA GLY A 172 -17.61 3.00 -10.46
C GLY A 172 -18.57 2.32 -11.44
N GLY A 173 -18.68 2.83 -12.68
CA GLY A 173 -19.48 2.21 -13.74
C GLY A 173 -19.00 0.82 -14.16
N ARG A 174 -17.75 0.47 -13.84
CA ARG A 174 -17.13 -0.84 -14.09
C ARG A 174 -17.20 -1.76 -12.87
N SER A 175 -17.98 -1.40 -11.85
CA SER A 175 -18.02 -2.08 -10.55
C SER A 175 -16.65 -2.19 -9.85
N ILE A 176 -15.73 -1.27 -10.18
CA ILE A 176 -14.43 -1.16 -9.52
C ILE A 176 -14.60 -0.24 -8.30
N THR A 177 -14.04 -0.64 -7.16
CA THR A 177 -13.95 0.23 -5.97
C THR A 177 -12.53 0.76 -5.81
N ALA A 178 -12.40 1.99 -5.33
CA ALA A 178 -11.13 2.61 -4.99
C ALA A 178 -11.20 3.19 -3.58
N ASN A 179 -10.29 2.77 -2.70
CA ASN A 179 -10.25 3.18 -1.30
C ASN A 179 -8.80 3.41 -0.83
N CYS A 180 -8.67 4.07 0.30
CA CYS A 180 -7.44 4.15 1.07
C CYS A 180 -7.54 3.32 2.35
N VAL A 181 -6.41 2.77 2.77
CA VAL A 181 -6.17 2.42 4.17
C VAL A 181 -5.18 3.42 4.74
N ALA A 182 -5.47 3.98 5.91
CA ALA A 182 -4.66 4.98 6.59
C ALA A 182 -4.16 4.44 7.94
N PRO A 183 -3.03 3.71 7.96
CA PRO A 183 -2.51 3.08 9.17
C PRO A 183 -2.14 4.10 10.25
N GLY A 184 -2.19 3.65 11.50
CA GLY A 184 -1.43 4.26 12.60
C GLY A 184 0.05 3.86 12.57
N PRO A 185 0.79 4.04 13.69
CA PRO A 185 2.11 3.45 13.86
C PRO A 185 2.04 1.92 13.78
N VAL A 186 2.81 1.33 12.86
CA VAL A 186 2.88 -0.12 12.65
C VAL A 186 4.32 -0.58 12.83
N GLU A 187 4.51 -1.66 13.57
CA GLU A 187 5.81 -2.27 13.84
C GLU A 187 6.42 -2.87 12.56
N THR A 188 7.14 -2.04 11.83
CA THR A 188 7.81 -2.38 10.57
C THR A 188 9.20 -1.77 10.58
N ASP A 189 10.14 -2.30 9.80
CA ASP A 189 11.46 -1.68 9.66
C ASP A 189 11.36 -0.21 9.20
N PHE A 190 10.38 0.09 8.34
CA PHE A 190 10.06 1.47 7.92
C PHE A 190 9.80 2.40 9.12
N PHE A 191 9.08 1.90 10.14
CA PHE A 191 8.76 2.67 11.33
C PHE A 191 9.86 2.62 12.39
N LEU A 192 10.45 1.46 12.64
CA LEU A 192 11.40 1.23 13.74
C LEU A 192 12.78 1.83 13.47
N LYS A 193 13.20 1.89 12.21
CA LYS A 193 14.54 2.34 11.84
C LYS A 193 14.80 3.77 12.35
N GLY A 194 15.89 3.91 13.11
CA GLY A 194 16.34 5.20 13.66
C GLY A 194 15.58 5.67 14.90
N LYS A 195 14.69 4.86 15.50
CA LYS A 195 13.99 5.19 16.74
C LYS A 195 14.57 4.47 17.95
N SER A 196 14.60 5.14 19.09
CA SER A 196 14.92 4.55 20.39
C SER A 196 13.74 3.70 20.92
N LYS A 197 14.02 2.84 21.91
CA LYS A 197 12.97 2.05 22.58
C LYS A 197 11.94 2.94 23.26
N GLU A 198 12.39 4.05 23.84
CA GLU A 198 11.56 5.05 24.51
C GLU A 198 10.65 5.75 23.51
N GLU A 199 11.17 6.12 22.33
CA GLU A 199 10.36 6.70 21.25
C GLU A 199 9.31 5.70 20.75
N ILE A 200 9.68 4.43 20.58
CA ILE A 200 8.75 3.36 20.19
C ILE A 200 7.65 3.18 21.23
N ALA A 201 8.01 3.10 22.52
CA ALA A 201 7.05 2.96 23.62
C ALA A 201 6.10 4.16 23.72
N ALA A 202 6.62 5.38 23.52
CA ALA A 202 5.80 6.59 23.50
C ALA A 202 4.78 6.58 22.35
N ARG A 203 5.15 6.02 21.19
CA ARG A 203 4.23 5.88 20.04
C ARG A 203 3.18 4.80 20.28
N ALA A 204 3.54 3.68 20.90
CA ALA A 204 2.60 2.64 21.31
C ALA A 204 1.56 3.16 22.32
N ALA A 205 1.99 3.97 23.29
CA ALA A 205 1.11 4.59 24.28
C ALA A 205 0.13 5.63 23.69
N GLY A 206 0.35 6.08 22.46
CA GLY A 206 -0.54 7.01 21.76
C GLY A 206 -1.86 6.38 21.30
N ALA A 207 -1.93 5.06 21.18
CA ALA A 207 -3.16 4.34 20.87
C ALA A 207 -3.85 3.87 22.17
N PRO A 208 -5.19 3.91 22.28
CA PRO A 208 -5.94 3.32 23.39
C PRO A 208 -5.60 1.86 23.71
N SER A 209 -5.18 1.09 22.70
CA SER A 209 -4.74 -0.31 22.86
C SER A 209 -3.35 -0.46 23.52
N GLY A 210 -2.60 0.63 23.70
CA GLY A 210 -1.28 0.62 24.32
C GLY A 210 -0.19 -0.11 23.53
N ARG A 211 -0.43 -0.41 22.25
CA ARG A 211 0.51 -1.12 21.37
C ARG A 211 0.64 -0.44 20.01
N LEU A 212 1.75 -0.72 19.33
CA LEU A 212 1.82 -0.49 17.88
C LEU A 212 0.88 -1.47 17.16
N GLY A 213 0.38 -1.04 16.00
CA GLY A 213 -0.20 -1.96 15.03
C GLY A 213 0.84 -2.97 14.56
N GLN A 214 0.40 -4.16 14.20
CA GLN A 214 1.19 -5.16 13.49
C GLN A 214 0.87 -5.09 11.99
N PRO A 215 1.78 -5.49 11.09
CA PRO A 215 1.49 -5.56 9.66
C PRO A 215 0.17 -6.30 9.35
N ASP A 216 -0.11 -7.36 10.09
CA ASP A 216 -1.33 -8.19 9.97
C ASP A 216 -2.60 -7.38 10.21
N ASP A 217 -2.61 -6.46 11.18
CA ASP A 217 -3.77 -5.61 11.46
C ASP A 217 -4.16 -4.77 10.22
N ILE A 218 -3.17 -4.39 9.41
CA ILE A 218 -3.39 -3.61 8.19
C ILE A 218 -3.70 -4.52 7.01
N ALA A 219 -3.04 -5.68 6.91
CA ALA A 219 -3.32 -6.66 5.87
C ALA A 219 -4.77 -7.18 5.95
N ASP A 220 -5.31 -7.38 7.15
CA ASP A 220 -6.72 -7.73 7.37
C ASP A 220 -7.68 -6.65 6.85
N ALA A 221 -7.37 -5.37 7.10
CA ALA A 221 -8.17 -4.25 6.58
C ALA A 221 -8.13 -4.18 5.05
N ILE A 222 -6.96 -4.43 4.45
CA ILE A 222 -6.81 -4.48 2.99
C ILE A 222 -7.58 -5.67 2.42
N GLU A 223 -7.47 -6.85 3.02
CA GLU A 223 -8.20 -8.07 2.61
C GLU A 223 -9.71 -7.83 2.60
N LEU A 224 -10.25 -7.19 3.64
CA LEU A 224 -11.66 -6.80 3.69
C LEU A 224 -12.04 -5.94 2.48
N LEU A 225 -11.26 -4.88 2.20
CA LEU A 225 -11.55 -3.94 1.11
C LEU A 225 -11.44 -4.54 -0.28
N VAL A 226 -10.59 -5.55 -0.46
CA VAL A 226 -10.48 -6.26 -1.75
C VAL A 226 -11.44 -7.45 -1.86
N SER A 227 -12.13 -7.81 -0.78
CA SER A 227 -13.14 -8.86 -0.80
C SER A 227 -14.43 -8.43 -1.50
N GLY A 228 -15.26 -9.41 -1.88
CA GLY A 228 -16.62 -9.15 -2.36
C GLY A 228 -17.57 -8.55 -1.30
N LYS A 229 -17.19 -8.58 -0.01
CA LYS A 229 -18.02 -8.05 1.09
C LYS A 229 -17.96 -6.54 1.20
N ALA A 230 -16.94 -5.90 0.63
CA ALA A 230 -16.72 -4.46 0.71
C ALA A 230 -17.16 -3.69 -0.54
N GLN A 231 -18.01 -4.28 -1.40
CA GLN A 231 -18.45 -3.63 -2.64
C GLN A 231 -19.12 -2.26 -2.42
N TRP A 232 -19.73 -2.03 -1.25
CA TRP A 232 -20.36 -0.75 -0.90
C TRP A 232 -19.41 0.24 -0.22
N ILE A 233 -18.17 -0.16 0.07
CA ILE A 233 -17.12 0.71 0.57
C ILE A 233 -16.36 1.22 -0.65
N ASN A 234 -16.65 2.45 -1.06
CA ASN A 234 -16.02 3.06 -2.24
C ASN A 234 -15.73 4.55 -2.01
N GLY A 235 -14.54 5.01 -2.41
CA GLY A 235 -14.07 6.38 -2.23
C GLY A 235 -13.74 6.74 -0.78
N GLN A 236 -13.48 5.75 0.08
CA GLN A 236 -13.27 5.95 1.52
C GLN A 236 -11.78 5.92 1.89
N SER A 237 -11.40 6.66 2.94
CA SER A 237 -10.14 6.46 3.66
C SER A 237 -10.41 5.80 5.00
N VAL A 238 -10.10 4.50 5.10
CA VAL A 238 -10.32 3.69 6.30
C VAL A 238 -9.10 3.80 7.21
N ARG A 239 -9.27 4.41 8.38
CA ARG A 239 -8.21 4.52 9.38
C ARG A 239 -8.11 3.24 10.22
N ALA A 240 -7.01 2.50 10.05
CA ALA A 240 -6.65 1.33 10.86
C ALA A 240 -5.54 1.73 11.84
N ASN A 241 -5.91 2.36 12.95
CA ASN A 241 -4.97 3.11 13.78
C ASN A 241 -5.13 2.90 15.29
N GLY A 242 -5.87 1.88 15.71
CA GLY A 242 -6.08 1.56 17.13
C GLY A 242 -6.89 2.58 17.92
N GLY A 243 -7.60 3.51 17.26
CA GLY A 243 -8.40 4.56 17.91
C GLY A 243 -7.62 5.83 18.22
N MET A 244 -6.48 6.06 17.56
CA MET A 244 -5.59 7.19 17.83
C MET A 244 -6.11 8.55 17.30
N ALA A 245 -6.94 8.57 16.25
CA ALA A 245 -7.40 9.80 15.58
C ALA A 245 -8.84 9.71 15.07
#